data_AF-A0A2W1K461-F1
#
_entry.id   AF-A0A2W1K461-F1
#
_cell.length_a   1.000
_cell.length_b   1.000
_cell.length_c   1.000
_cell.angle_alpha   90.00
_cell.angle_beta   90.00
_cell.angle_gamma   90.00
#
_symmetry.space_group_name_H-M   'P 1'
#
loop_
_entity.id
_entity.type
_entity.pdbx_description
1 polymer ?
#
loop_
_entity_poly.entity_id
_entity_poly.type
_entity_poly.pdbx_seq_one_letter_code
_entity_poly.pdbx_strand_id
1 'polypeptide(L)'
;MPLAHAVGNALKHGSEMSRLLTSLYTILYERDDEAFQAVLETLRAEGLTELWQYYWDRATEMACAKSYGNGLRSLLIAVPFLAPWSGECRAADRKALSQVLKKQGVIPPRGKIHWVQQPQSIYHLRDTSPMQLWTLNTPTATAPYPWNYSRVTTPTMYLLVGRLEFPEQGRLHWPNPELLIQAQAEALGWPVETLDACGPLQFFLEQVDDEPESMEDPLLEMAFSVAAAAKKRIEDEHIAAKDCRVILEFGPASMIHVYLQPRHQHKNLLCSMNYEEAIETRTQIADKLKQVLEDFGFPVAWSGPADGAPTIVH
;
A
#
# COMPACT_ATOMS: atom_id res chain seq x y z
N MET A 1 3.97 -1.43 25.64
CA MET A 1 2.93 -0.76 26.46
C MET A 1 1.79 -0.38 25.52
N PRO A 2 0.51 -0.71 25.84
CA PRO A 2 -0.58 -0.50 24.88
C PRO A 2 -0.99 0.99 24.88
N LEU A 3 -1.11 1.55 23.69
CA LEU A 3 -1.47 2.94 23.34
C LEU A 3 -2.92 3.30 23.73
N ALA A 4 -3.21 3.24 25.02
CA ALA A 4 -4.31 3.99 25.62
C ALA A 4 -3.68 5.19 26.32
N HIS A 5 -3.36 6.25 25.57
CA HIS A 5 -3.20 7.65 26.00
C HIS A 5 -2.42 8.42 24.92
N ALA A 6 -3.13 9.00 23.96
CA ALA A 6 -2.68 10.20 23.26
C ALA A 6 -3.82 11.22 23.32
N VAL A 7 -3.67 12.15 24.27
CA VAL A 7 -4.33 13.45 24.38
C VAL A 7 -4.08 14.19 23.06
N GLY A 8 -5.01 14.85 22.36
CA GLY A 8 -6.10 15.68 22.79
C GLY A 8 -5.95 17.04 22.09
N ASN A 9 -6.60 17.19 20.93
CA ASN A 9 -6.96 18.49 20.36
C ASN A 9 -8.36 18.35 19.76
N ALA A 10 -9.37 18.40 20.63
CA ALA A 10 -10.75 18.49 20.17
C ALA A 10 -10.97 19.89 19.60
N LEU A 11 -10.82 20.04 18.28
CA LEU A 11 -11.53 21.08 17.52
C LEU A 11 -12.99 21.04 18.00
N LYS A 12 -13.42 22.05 18.75
CA LYS A 12 -14.75 22.05 19.39
C LYS A 12 -15.81 21.90 18.30
N HIS A 13 -16.59 20.83 18.34
CA HIS A 13 -17.66 20.53 17.41
C HIS A 13 -18.70 21.67 17.35
N GLY A 14 -18.58 22.54 16.33
CA GLY A 14 -19.58 23.55 15.98
C GLY A 14 -20.51 23.08 14.86
N SER A 15 -21.63 23.78 14.65
CA SER A 15 -22.66 23.45 13.63
C SER A 15 -22.09 23.38 12.21
N GLU A 16 -21.15 24.26 11.87
CA GLU A 16 -20.53 24.32 10.54
C GLU A 16 -19.65 23.09 10.26
N MET A 17 -18.92 22.59 11.27
CA MET A 17 -18.05 21.42 11.14
C MET A 17 -18.89 20.15 10.95
N SER A 18 -19.99 20.03 11.68
CA SER A 18 -20.97 18.94 11.48
C SER A 18 -21.61 18.99 10.10
N ARG A 19 -21.91 20.19 9.58
CA ARG A 19 -22.47 20.36 8.24
C ARG A 19 -21.47 19.93 7.17
N LEU A 20 -20.20 20.33 7.27
CA LEU A 20 -19.15 19.94 6.34
C LEU A 20 -18.88 18.42 6.37
N LEU A 21 -18.82 17.81 7.57
CA LEU A 21 -18.73 16.34 7.67
C LEU A 21 -19.93 15.64 7.03
N THR A 22 -21.14 16.18 7.20
CA THR A 22 -22.33 15.64 6.55
C THR A 22 -22.24 15.76 5.02
N SER A 23 -21.77 16.90 4.52
CA SER A 23 -21.56 17.09 3.08
C SER A 23 -20.50 16.13 2.53
N LEU A 24 -19.38 15.95 3.23
CA LEU A 24 -18.34 14.98 2.85
C LEU A 24 -18.89 13.56 2.84
N TYR A 25 -19.70 13.19 3.83
CA TYR A 25 -20.37 11.89 3.84
C TYR A 25 -21.28 11.71 2.62
N THR A 26 -22.07 12.73 2.27
CA THR A 26 -22.95 12.68 1.10
C THR A 26 -22.14 12.51 -0.18
N ILE A 27 -21.06 13.29 -0.35
CA ILE A 27 -20.15 13.18 -1.49
C ILE A 27 -19.54 11.77 -1.56
N LEU A 28 -19.08 11.23 -0.43
CA LEU A 28 -18.56 9.85 -0.37
C LEU A 28 -19.66 8.82 -0.70
N TYR A 29 -20.86 9.03 -0.20
CA TYR A 29 -21.99 8.16 -0.46
C TYR A 29 -22.38 8.15 -1.94
N GLU A 30 -22.41 9.33 -2.56
CA GLU A 30 -22.75 9.54 -3.98
C GLU A 30 -21.59 9.20 -4.93
N ARG A 31 -20.37 9.07 -4.40
CA ARG A 31 -19.12 8.78 -5.14
C ARG A 31 -18.77 9.90 -6.14
N ASP A 32 -18.94 11.14 -5.72
CA ASP A 32 -18.57 12.32 -6.50
C ASP A 32 -17.10 12.69 -6.24
N ASP A 33 -16.21 12.06 -6.99
CA ASP A 33 -14.76 12.25 -6.88
C ASP A 33 -14.35 13.71 -7.14
N GLU A 34 -15.02 14.39 -8.08
CA GLU A 34 -14.71 15.78 -8.45
C GLU A 34 -15.07 16.72 -7.30
N ALA A 35 -16.27 16.58 -6.73
CA ALA A 35 -16.69 17.38 -5.58
C ALA A 35 -15.81 17.09 -4.34
N PHE A 36 -15.43 15.84 -4.12
CA PHE A 36 -14.55 15.46 -3.00
C PHE A 36 -13.19 16.14 -3.11
N GLN A 37 -12.54 16.02 -4.27
CA GLN A 37 -11.24 16.63 -4.52
C GLN A 37 -11.31 18.15 -4.48
N ALA A 38 -12.36 18.76 -5.04
CA ALA A 38 -12.54 20.21 -5.02
C ALA A 38 -12.62 20.75 -3.59
N VAL A 39 -13.37 20.10 -2.69
CA VAL A 39 -13.48 20.53 -1.28
C VAL A 39 -12.10 20.47 -0.60
N LEU A 40 -11.40 19.35 -0.74
CA LEU A 40 -10.09 19.15 -0.13
C LEU A 40 -9.05 20.14 -0.69
N GLU A 41 -8.93 20.24 -2.02
CA GLU A 41 -7.98 21.15 -2.65
C GLU A 41 -8.27 22.61 -2.33
N THR A 42 -9.55 23.00 -2.16
CA THR A 42 -9.90 24.35 -1.71
C THR A 42 -9.38 24.61 -0.29
N LEU A 43 -9.57 23.68 0.66
CA LEU A 43 -9.04 23.83 2.01
C LEU A 43 -7.50 23.93 2.01
N ARG A 44 -6.84 23.13 1.15
CA ARG A 44 -5.39 23.17 0.99
C ARG A 44 -4.92 24.50 0.39
N ALA A 45 -5.57 24.98 -0.67
CA ALA A 45 -5.23 26.22 -1.36
C ALA A 45 -5.40 27.46 -0.48
N GLU A 46 -6.41 27.46 0.40
CA GLU A 46 -6.65 28.51 1.39
C GLU A 46 -5.70 28.42 2.61
N GLY A 47 -4.75 27.47 2.61
CA GLY A 47 -3.78 27.28 3.69
C GLY A 47 -4.37 26.69 4.98
N LEU A 48 -5.56 26.07 4.90
CA LEU A 48 -6.27 25.47 6.04
C LEU A 48 -5.86 24.02 6.25
N THR A 49 -4.54 23.76 6.33
CA THR A 49 -3.97 22.41 6.36
C THR A 49 -4.46 21.55 7.52
N GLU A 50 -4.63 22.12 8.72
CA GLU A 50 -5.16 21.37 9.88
C GLU A 50 -6.60 20.89 9.66
N LEU A 51 -7.44 21.73 9.04
CA LEU A 51 -8.81 21.36 8.71
C LEU A 51 -8.83 20.34 7.58
N TRP A 52 -7.98 20.51 6.57
CA TRP A 52 -7.80 19.55 5.49
C TRP A 52 -7.48 18.16 6.06
N GLN A 53 -6.45 18.06 6.90
CA GLN A 53 -6.03 16.81 7.52
C GLN A 53 -7.15 16.22 8.38
N TYR A 54 -7.79 17.05 9.21
CA TYR A 54 -8.93 16.61 10.02
C TYR A 54 -10.06 15.99 9.18
N TYR A 55 -10.44 16.63 8.06
CA TYR A 55 -11.49 16.10 7.20
C TYR A 55 -11.06 14.86 6.43
N TRP A 56 -9.79 14.80 6.01
CA TRP A 56 -9.21 13.63 5.37
C TRP A 56 -9.24 12.41 6.31
N ASP A 57 -8.81 12.57 7.56
CA ASP A 57 -8.79 11.50 8.55
C ASP A 57 -10.21 10.99 8.83
N ARG A 58 -11.18 11.90 8.97
CA ARG A 58 -12.59 11.53 9.15
C ARG A 58 -13.16 10.83 7.93
N ALA A 59 -12.85 11.29 6.73
CA ALA A 59 -13.27 10.62 5.51
C ALA A 59 -12.68 9.20 5.40
N THR A 60 -11.41 9.02 5.79
CA THR A 60 -10.74 7.71 5.82
C THR A 60 -11.38 6.76 6.83
N GLU A 61 -11.67 7.23 8.04
CA GLU A 61 -12.40 6.48 9.08
C GLU A 61 -13.77 6.00 8.54
N MET A 62 -14.52 6.91 7.92
CA MET A 62 -15.84 6.63 7.34
C MET A 62 -15.75 5.67 6.14
N ALA A 63 -14.69 5.73 5.35
CA ALA A 63 -14.42 4.79 4.27
C ALA A 63 -14.06 3.39 4.79
N CYS A 64 -13.37 3.30 5.92
CA CYS A 64 -12.95 2.04 6.51
C CYS A 64 -14.05 1.34 7.30
N ALA A 65 -15.05 2.05 7.83
CA ALA A 65 -16.15 1.48 8.61
C ALA A 65 -17.53 2.07 8.25
N LYS A 66 -18.53 1.22 8.07
CA LYS A 66 -19.90 1.64 7.68
C LYS A 66 -20.98 0.86 8.40
N SER A 67 -22.08 1.54 8.72
CA SER A 67 -23.36 0.93 9.11
C SER A 67 -24.35 1.07 7.97
N TYR A 68 -25.13 0.02 7.73
CA TYR A 68 -26.17 0.00 6.70
C TYR A 68 -27.55 0.07 7.34
N GLY A 69 -28.52 0.68 6.63
CA GLY A 69 -29.91 0.76 7.11
C GLY A 69 -30.64 -0.58 7.24
N ASN A 70 -30.04 -1.69 6.79
CA ASN A 70 -30.59 -3.04 6.93
C ASN A 70 -30.12 -3.78 8.20
N GLY A 71 -29.50 -3.09 9.15
CA GLY A 71 -29.04 -3.66 10.42
C GLY A 71 -27.73 -4.47 10.30
N LEU A 72 -26.97 -4.25 9.23
CA LEU A 72 -25.62 -4.78 9.04
C LEU A 72 -24.58 -3.67 9.19
N ARG A 73 -23.36 -4.05 9.55
CA ARG A 73 -22.16 -3.23 9.56
C ARG A 73 -21.09 -3.87 8.71
N SER A 74 -20.18 -3.05 8.22
CA SER A 74 -19.00 -3.44 7.48
C SER A 74 -17.77 -2.73 8.02
N LEU A 75 -16.67 -3.46 8.11
CA LEU A 75 -15.36 -2.95 8.51
C LEU A 75 -14.30 -3.49 7.56
N LEU A 76 -13.44 -2.62 7.03
CA LEU A 76 -12.23 -3.04 6.36
C LEU A 76 -11.20 -3.48 7.41
N ILE A 77 -10.67 -4.67 7.20
CA ILE A 77 -9.62 -5.29 8.01
C ILE A 77 -8.42 -5.59 7.12
N ALA A 78 -7.25 -5.74 7.70
CA ALA A 78 -6.04 -6.13 7.01
C ALA A 78 -5.27 -7.19 7.79
N VAL A 79 -4.62 -8.08 7.05
CA VAL A 79 -3.57 -8.97 7.57
C VAL A 79 -2.24 -8.51 6.99
N PRO A 80 -1.35 -7.93 7.82
CA PRO A 80 0.00 -7.58 7.41
C PRO A 80 0.91 -8.80 7.29
N PHE A 81 1.80 -8.79 6.30
CA PHE A 81 2.83 -9.82 6.14
C PHE A 81 4.07 -9.28 5.39
N LEU A 82 5.23 -9.89 5.65
CA LEU A 82 6.53 -9.54 5.08
C LEU A 82 6.87 -10.35 3.81
N ALA A 83 7.45 -9.70 2.81
CA ALA A 83 8.08 -10.34 1.64
C ALA A 83 9.49 -10.87 2.01
N PRO A 84 9.78 -12.16 1.77
CA PRO A 84 10.11 -12.63 0.43
C PRO A 84 9.33 -13.91 0.04
N TRP A 85 8.12 -14.04 0.56
CA TRP A 85 7.20 -15.12 0.20
C TRP A 85 6.68 -14.95 -1.24
N SER A 86 6.43 -16.05 -1.96
CA SER A 86 6.32 -16.14 -3.44
C SER A 86 5.17 -15.36 -4.13
N GLY A 87 4.52 -14.42 -3.45
CA GLY A 87 3.67 -13.41 -4.07
C GLY A 87 2.22 -13.83 -4.35
N GLU A 88 1.73 -14.94 -3.80
CA GLU A 88 0.36 -15.37 -4.02
C GLU A 88 -0.36 -15.77 -2.73
N CYS A 89 -1.18 -14.87 -2.19
CA CYS A 89 -2.27 -15.28 -1.31
C CYS A 89 -3.30 -16.03 -2.15
N ARG A 90 -3.33 -17.36 -2.02
CA ARG A 90 -4.23 -18.24 -2.75
C ARG A 90 -5.61 -18.24 -2.10
N ALA A 91 -6.59 -18.78 -2.82
CA ALA A 91 -7.95 -18.94 -2.29
C ALA A 91 -7.98 -19.82 -1.03
N ALA A 92 -7.08 -20.82 -0.95
CA ALA A 92 -6.91 -21.65 0.23
C ALA A 92 -6.44 -20.85 1.44
N ASP A 93 -5.48 -19.94 1.26
CA ASP A 93 -4.92 -19.10 2.33
C ASP A 93 -5.97 -18.15 2.90
N ARG A 94 -6.72 -17.48 2.02
CA ARG A 94 -7.88 -16.66 2.42
C ARG A 94 -8.90 -17.47 3.21
N LYS A 95 -9.17 -18.72 2.80
CA LYS A 95 -10.09 -19.61 3.48
C LYS A 95 -9.56 -20.02 4.87
N ALA A 96 -8.26 -20.33 4.98
CA ALA A 96 -7.59 -20.65 6.23
C ALA A 96 -7.64 -19.46 7.20
N LEU A 97 -7.27 -18.26 6.75
CA LEU A 97 -7.40 -17.01 7.51
C LEU A 97 -8.83 -16.79 8.00
N SER A 98 -9.81 -16.95 7.11
CA SER A 98 -11.23 -16.81 7.48
C SER A 98 -11.64 -17.80 8.56
N GLN A 99 -11.11 -19.03 8.56
CA GLN A 99 -11.36 -20.02 9.60
C GLN A 99 -10.68 -19.67 10.92
N VAL A 100 -9.43 -19.19 10.88
CA VAL A 100 -8.72 -18.68 12.07
C VAL A 100 -9.51 -17.54 12.71
N LEU A 101 -9.90 -16.53 11.93
CA LEU A 101 -10.64 -15.38 12.44
C LEU A 101 -12.02 -15.77 13.02
N LYS A 102 -12.67 -16.82 12.49
CA LYS A 102 -13.89 -17.39 13.12
C LYS A 102 -13.58 -18.08 14.44
N LYS A 103 -12.55 -18.94 14.47
CA LYS A 103 -12.15 -19.69 15.67
C LYS A 103 -11.74 -18.76 16.81
N GLN A 104 -11.04 -17.67 16.47
CA GLN A 104 -10.57 -16.66 17.43
C GLN A 104 -11.63 -15.61 17.79
N GLY A 105 -12.87 -15.73 17.27
CA GLY A 105 -13.97 -14.84 17.62
C GLY A 105 -13.91 -13.42 17.00
N VAL A 106 -12.97 -13.17 16.08
CA VAL A 106 -12.89 -11.91 15.32
C VAL A 106 -14.10 -11.78 14.41
N ILE A 107 -14.48 -12.86 13.72
CA ILE A 107 -15.74 -12.89 12.95
C ILE A 107 -16.88 -13.31 13.89
N PRO A 108 -17.84 -12.41 14.19
CA PRO A 108 -18.97 -12.76 15.03
C PRO A 108 -19.94 -13.74 14.33
N PRO A 109 -20.87 -14.36 15.06
CA PRO A 109 -21.91 -15.19 14.47
C PRO A 109 -22.66 -14.44 13.35
N ARG A 110 -22.91 -15.13 12.23
CA ARG A 110 -23.50 -14.57 10.99
C ARG A 110 -22.63 -13.53 10.27
N GLY A 111 -21.41 -13.26 10.74
CA GLY A 111 -20.43 -12.46 10.04
C GLY A 111 -19.79 -13.18 8.85
N LYS A 112 -19.35 -12.41 7.87
CA LYS A 112 -18.68 -12.88 6.65
C LYS A 112 -17.53 -11.95 6.29
N ILE A 113 -16.42 -12.52 5.81
CA ILE A 113 -15.33 -11.73 5.24
C ILE A 113 -15.26 -11.95 3.74
N HIS A 114 -15.05 -10.86 3.01
CA HIS A 114 -14.73 -10.82 1.60
C HIS A 114 -13.32 -10.27 1.43
N TRP A 115 -12.37 -11.15 1.12
CA TRP A 115 -10.98 -10.77 0.90
C TRP A 115 -10.75 -10.22 -0.51
N VAL A 116 -9.86 -9.25 -0.64
CA VAL A 116 -9.28 -8.90 -1.93
C VAL A 116 -8.47 -10.08 -2.48
N GLN A 117 -8.37 -10.16 -3.81
CA GLN A 117 -7.63 -11.26 -4.45
C GLN A 117 -6.12 -11.11 -4.29
N GLN A 118 -5.64 -9.88 -4.32
CA GLN A 118 -4.21 -9.56 -4.25
C GLN A 118 -3.95 -8.66 -3.05
N PRO A 119 -2.92 -8.97 -2.25
CA PRO A 119 -2.45 -8.06 -1.22
C PRO A 119 -2.02 -6.70 -1.77
N GLN A 120 -2.05 -5.69 -0.91
CA GLN A 120 -1.82 -4.30 -1.28
C GLN A 120 -0.58 -3.76 -0.57
N SER A 121 0.20 -2.90 -1.24
CA SER A 121 1.27 -2.16 -0.56
C SER A 121 0.65 -1.22 0.48
N ILE A 122 1.23 -1.18 1.69
CA ILE A 122 0.80 -0.24 2.72
C ILE A 122 0.95 1.22 2.26
N TYR A 123 2.03 1.55 1.54
CA TYR A 123 2.27 2.89 1.00
C TYR A 123 1.21 3.29 -0.02
N HIS A 124 0.88 2.39 -0.95
CA HIS A 124 -0.18 2.66 -1.92
C HIS A 124 -1.53 2.87 -1.22
N LEU A 125 -1.83 2.10 -0.17
CA LEU A 125 -3.06 2.27 0.59
C LEU A 125 -3.11 3.60 1.37
N ARG A 126 -1.97 4.10 1.85
CA ARG A 126 -1.86 5.44 2.48
C ARG A 126 -2.12 6.56 1.47
N ASP A 127 -1.69 6.39 0.22
CA ASP A 127 -1.92 7.35 -0.88
C ASP A 127 -3.30 7.20 -1.55
N THR A 128 -4.03 6.14 -1.23
CA THR A 128 -5.35 5.83 -1.81
C THR A 128 -6.38 6.82 -1.27
N SER A 129 -7.19 7.41 -2.17
CA SER A 129 -8.23 8.35 -1.72
C SER A 129 -9.32 7.65 -0.90
N PRO A 130 -9.95 8.34 0.08
CA PRO A 130 -11.08 7.82 0.84
C PRO A 130 -12.21 7.28 -0.05
N MET A 131 -12.37 7.81 -1.27
CA MET A 131 -13.38 7.34 -2.21
C MET A 131 -13.13 5.92 -2.74
N GLN A 132 -11.87 5.60 -3.01
CA GLN A 132 -11.46 4.27 -3.44
C GLN A 132 -11.64 3.26 -2.30
N LEU A 133 -11.24 3.62 -1.08
CA LEU A 133 -11.47 2.81 0.13
C LEU A 133 -12.97 2.62 0.43
N TRP A 134 -13.78 3.68 0.27
CA TRP A 134 -15.22 3.65 0.53
C TRP A 134 -15.95 2.60 -0.30
N THR A 135 -15.48 2.36 -1.52
CA THR A 135 -16.15 1.38 -2.37
C THR A 135 -15.82 -0.05 -1.99
N LEU A 136 -14.64 -0.33 -1.42
CA LEU A 136 -14.41 -1.62 -0.78
C LEU A 136 -15.48 -1.87 0.29
N ASN A 137 -15.88 -0.84 1.02
CA ASN A 137 -16.89 -0.89 2.08
C ASN A 137 -18.36 -0.80 1.58
N THR A 138 -18.65 -0.62 0.28
CA THR A 138 -20.05 -0.47 -0.19
C THR A 138 -20.63 -1.79 -0.76
N PRO A 139 -21.80 -2.27 -0.28
CA PRO A 139 -22.50 -3.43 -0.84
C PRO A 139 -22.96 -3.10 -2.25
N THR A 140 -22.94 -4.09 -3.16
CA THR A 140 -23.31 -3.97 -4.59
C THR A 140 -22.32 -3.26 -5.51
N ALA A 141 -21.06 -3.05 -5.11
CA ALA A 141 -20.00 -2.76 -6.07
C ALA A 141 -19.93 -3.93 -7.11
N THR A 142 -20.46 -3.69 -8.31
CA THR A 142 -20.70 -4.67 -9.38
C THR A 142 -19.53 -4.84 -10.33
N ALA A 143 -18.52 -4.00 -10.22
CA ALA A 143 -17.27 -4.15 -10.96
C ALA A 143 -16.16 -4.52 -9.99
N PRO A 144 -15.33 -5.54 -10.28
CA PRO A 144 -14.00 -5.56 -9.68
C PRO A 144 -13.35 -4.23 -10.03
N TYR A 145 -12.77 -3.55 -9.05
CA TYR A 145 -11.85 -2.49 -9.38
C TYR A 145 -10.73 -3.09 -10.22
N PRO A 146 -10.41 -2.54 -11.40
CA PRO A 146 -9.15 -2.84 -12.04
C PRO A 146 -8.06 -2.18 -11.17
N TRP A 147 -7.67 -2.88 -10.12
CA TRP A 147 -6.32 -2.75 -9.60
C TRP A 147 -5.44 -3.46 -10.61
N ASN A 148 -5.24 -2.82 -11.76
CA ASN A 148 -4.14 -3.17 -12.62
C ASN A 148 -2.90 -2.69 -11.87
N TYR A 149 -2.30 -3.63 -11.14
CA TYR A 149 -0.98 -3.48 -10.55
C TYR A 149 0.03 -3.18 -11.67
N SER A 150 0.18 -1.90 -12.04
CA SER A 150 1.27 -1.38 -12.87
C SER A 150 2.18 -0.43 -12.10
N ARG A 151 2.27 -0.62 -10.79
CA ARG A 151 3.40 -0.21 -9.93
C ARG A 151 3.57 -1.28 -8.85
N VAL A 152 4.28 -2.35 -9.18
CA VAL A 152 4.87 -3.21 -8.17
C VAL A 152 6.05 -2.43 -7.63
N THR A 153 5.88 -1.84 -6.45
CA THR A 153 6.92 -1.32 -5.55
C THR A 153 7.58 -2.48 -4.81
N THR A 154 8.53 -2.17 -3.93
CA THR A 154 9.19 -3.13 -3.03
C THR A 154 9.94 -2.42 -1.90
N PRO A 155 10.32 -3.07 -0.79
CA PRO A 155 9.72 -4.15 -0.04
C PRO A 155 9.00 -3.49 1.17
N THR A 156 8.35 -4.15 2.10
CA THR A 156 8.30 -5.58 2.39
C THR A 156 6.96 -5.93 2.99
N MET A 157 6.18 -4.93 3.45
CA MET A 157 4.92 -5.16 4.15
C MET A 157 3.74 -4.96 3.21
N TYR A 158 3.03 -6.06 2.98
CA TYR A 158 1.79 -6.05 2.23
C TYR A 158 0.62 -6.32 3.17
N LEU A 159 -0.51 -5.69 2.86
CA LEU A 159 -1.76 -5.86 3.58
C LEU A 159 -2.71 -6.69 2.73
N LEU A 160 -3.08 -7.88 3.18
CA LEU A 160 -4.24 -8.57 2.64
C LEU A 160 -5.50 -7.94 3.23
N VAL A 161 -6.18 -7.12 2.44
CA VAL A 161 -7.39 -6.40 2.87
C VAL A 161 -8.64 -7.27 2.77
N GLY A 162 -9.52 -7.21 3.76
CA GLY A 162 -10.81 -7.89 3.75
C GLY A 162 -11.93 -6.96 4.19
N ARG A 163 -13.12 -7.13 3.61
CA ARG A 163 -14.36 -6.54 4.12
C ARG A 163 -15.04 -7.52 5.06
N LEU A 164 -15.10 -7.21 6.34
CA LEU A 164 -15.86 -7.93 7.35
C LEU A 164 -17.27 -7.34 7.47
N GLU A 165 -18.28 -8.08 7.01
CA GLU A 165 -19.69 -7.78 7.20
C GLU A 165 -20.26 -8.55 8.40
N PHE A 166 -21.03 -7.89 9.26
CA PHE A 166 -21.61 -8.50 10.47
C PHE A 166 -22.88 -7.76 10.92
N PRO A 167 -23.74 -8.39 11.75
CA PRO A 167 -24.91 -7.73 12.32
C PRO A 167 -24.52 -6.48 13.13
N GLU A 168 -25.35 -5.45 13.12
CA GLU A 168 -25.08 -4.18 13.81
C GLU A 168 -24.86 -4.33 15.33
N GLN A 169 -25.59 -5.27 15.94
CA GLN A 169 -25.45 -5.64 17.35
C GLN A 169 -24.25 -6.56 17.63
N GLY A 170 -23.60 -7.06 16.58
CA GLY A 170 -22.40 -7.88 16.69
C GLY A 170 -21.24 -7.05 17.22
N ARG A 171 -20.63 -7.50 18.31
CA ARG A 171 -19.40 -6.90 18.83
C ARG A 171 -18.22 -7.65 18.24
N LEU A 172 -17.28 -6.90 17.66
CA LEU A 172 -15.99 -7.45 17.26
C LEU A 172 -15.13 -7.65 18.51
N HIS A 173 -14.47 -8.79 18.58
CA HIS A 173 -13.48 -9.09 19.60
C HIS A 173 -12.13 -9.25 18.92
N TRP A 174 -11.15 -8.45 19.37
CA TRP A 174 -9.76 -8.58 18.93
C TRP A 174 -9.01 -9.37 20.01
N PRO A 175 -8.59 -10.62 19.71
CA PRO A 175 -7.84 -11.44 20.65
C PRO A 175 -6.44 -10.87 20.88
N ASN A 176 -5.67 -11.48 21.78
CA ASN A 176 -4.26 -11.12 21.96
C ASN A 176 -3.53 -11.20 20.59
N PRO A 177 -2.84 -10.13 20.16
CA PRO A 177 -2.10 -10.10 18.90
C PRO A 177 -1.15 -11.29 18.72
N GLU A 178 -0.39 -11.68 19.74
CA GLU A 178 0.56 -12.79 19.68
C GLU A 178 -0.14 -14.13 19.34
N LEU A 179 -1.30 -14.34 19.93
CA LEU A 179 -2.12 -15.54 19.69
C LEU A 179 -2.71 -15.53 18.27
N LEU A 180 -3.08 -14.35 17.77
CA LEU A 180 -3.59 -14.20 16.42
C LEU A 180 -2.50 -14.45 15.38
N ILE A 181 -1.30 -13.89 15.58
CA ILE A 181 -0.12 -14.10 14.73
C ILE A 181 0.21 -15.59 14.66
N GLN A 182 0.33 -16.26 15.82
CA GLN A 182 0.62 -17.70 15.87
C GLN A 182 -0.43 -18.52 15.13
N ALA A 183 -1.72 -18.26 15.37
CA ALA A 183 -2.80 -19.00 14.73
C ALA A 183 -2.87 -18.75 13.22
N GLN A 184 -2.57 -17.53 12.76
CA GLN A 184 -2.48 -17.18 11.34
C GLN A 184 -1.29 -17.91 10.69
N ALA A 185 -0.11 -17.84 11.31
CA ALA A 185 1.11 -18.50 10.84
C ALA A 185 0.94 -20.02 10.74
N GLU A 186 0.39 -20.66 11.78
CA GLU A 186 0.11 -22.11 11.78
C GLU A 186 -0.87 -22.51 10.68
N ALA A 187 -1.98 -21.77 10.51
CA ALA A 187 -2.98 -22.10 9.52
C ALA A 187 -2.51 -21.90 8.07
N LEU A 188 -1.54 -21.00 7.87
CA LEU A 188 -0.94 -20.72 6.58
C LEU A 188 0.32 -21.55 6.31
N GLY A 189 0.90 -22.17 7.34
CA GLY A 189 2.20 -22.83 7.27
C GLY A 189 3.34 -21.84 7.04
N TRP A 190 3.19 -20.59 7.50
CA TRP A 190 4.19 -19.52 7.31
C TRP A 190 5.00 -19.31 8.60
N PRO A 191 6.24 -18.80 8.50
CA PRO A 191 7.00 -18.42 9.69
C PRO A 191 6.31 -17.27 10.44
N VAL A 192 6.35 -17.30 11.77
CA VAL A 192 5.67 -16.34 12.66
C VAL A 192 6.17 -14.92 12.40
N GLU A 193 7.46 -14.76 12.12
CA GLU A 193 8.13 -13.50 11.83
C GLU A 193 7.71 -12.86 10.49
N THR A 194 6.96 -13.58 9.64
CA THR A 194 6.52 -13.07 8.33
C THR A 194 5.10 -12.52 8.35
N LEU A 195 4.41 -12.55 9.49
CA LEU A 195 3.03 -12.12 9.65
C LEU A 195 2.92 -11.18 10.85
N ASP A 196 1.93 -10.31 10.82
CA ASP A 196 1.49 -9.58 12.01
C ASP A 196 -0.05 -9.70 12.16
N ALA A 197 -0.56 -9.31 13.32
CA ALA A 197 -1.93 -9.56 13.74
C ALA A 197 -2.94 -8.89 12.80
N CYS A 198 -4.00 -9.62 12.45
CA CYS A 198 -5.13 -9.01 11.75
C CYS A 198 -5.73 -7.86 12.56
N GLY A 199 -6.00 -6.73 11.92
CA GLY A 199 -6.61 -5.56 12.55
C GLY A 199 -7.51 -4.76 11.59
N PRO A 200 -8.25 -3.75 12.09
CA PRO A 200 -8.88 -2.74 11.26
C PRO A 200 -7.88 -2.08 10.30
N LEU A 201 -8.28 -1.87 9.04
CA LEU A 201 -7.39 -1.30 8.02
C LEU A 201 -6.87 0.08 8.42
N GLN A 202 -7.72 0.93 9.01
CA GLN A 202 -7.38 2.29 9.41
C GLN A 202 -6.12 2.37 10.28
N PHE A 203 -5.92 1.41 11.19
CA PHE A 203 -4.74 1.42 12.08
C PHE A 203 -3.42 1.30 11.31
N PHE A 204 -3.44 0.72 10.11
CA PHE A 204 -2.27 0.63 9.25
C PHE A 204 -2.12 1.85 8.33
N LEU A 205 -3.15 2.67 8.20
CA LEU A 205 -3.11 3.88 7.37
C LEU A 205 -2.63 5.11 8.14
N GLU A 206 -2.71 5.09 9.47
CA GLU A 206 -2.19 6.15 10.34
C GLU A 206 -0.68 6.34 10.08
N GLN A 207 -0.28 7.57 9.77
CA GLN A 207 1.12 7.97 9.72
C GLN A 207 1.61 8.14 11.16
N VAL A 208 2.78 7.59 11.48
CA VAL A 208 3.41 7.83 12.79
C VAL A 208 4.20 9.12 12.66
N ASP A 209 3.88 10.13 13.47
CA ASP A 209 4.49 11.48 13.46
C ASP A 209 6.04 11.48 13.57
N ASP A 210 6.64 10.35 13.96
CA ASP A 210 8.07 10.16 14.19
C ASP A 210 8.80 9.37 13.08
N GLU A 211 8.15 9.00 11.98
CA GLU A 211 8.87 8.45 10.82
C GLU A 211 9.54 9.63 10.08
N PRO A 212 10.88 9.83 10.18
CA PRO A 212 11.52 10.77 9.27
C PRO A 212 11.20 10.30 7.85
N GLU A 213 10.88 11.23 6.94
CA GLU A 213 10.82 10.95 5.51
C GLU A 213 12.20 10.46 5.04
N SER A 214 12.46 9.17 5.25
CA SER A 214 13.72 8.54 4.89
C SER A 214 13.66 8.29 3.40
N MET A 215 14.68 8.78 2.69
CA MET A 215 14.87 8.43 1.28
C MET A 215 15.07 6.93 1.07
N GLU A 216 15.37 6.16 2.12
CA GLU A 216 15.56 4.71 2.02
C GLU A 216 14.31 3.98 1.52
N ASP A 217 13.11 4.38 1.97
CA ASP A 217 11.86 3.73 1.57
C ASP A 217 11.55 3.96 0.08
N PRO A 218 11.56 5.20 -0.44
CA PRO A 218 11.47 5.45 -1.88
C PRO A 218 12.57 4.74 -2.70
N LEU A 219 13.81 4.69 -2.19
CA LEU A 219 14.93 4.03 -2.89
C LEU A 219 14.72 2.52 -2.98
N LEU A 220 14.27 1.91 -1.89
CA LEU A 220 13.84 0.53 -1.83
C LEU A 220 12.67 0.27 -2.81
N GLU A 221 11.68 1.17 -2.85
CA GLU A 221 10.54 1.09 -3.78
C GLU A 221 10.98 1.07 -5.23
N MET A 222 11.86 1.97 -5.60
CA MET A 222 12.47 1.97 -6.93
C MET A 222 13.23 0.68 -7.20
N ALA A 223 14.07 0.25 -6.24
CA ALA A 223 15.03 -0.82 -6.43
C ALA A 223 14.40 -2.15 -6.82
N PHE A 224 13.34 -2.57 -6.13
CA PHE A 224 12.65 -3.79 -6.51
C PHE A 224 11.35 -3.64 -7.29
N SER A 225 10.90 -2.42 -7.60
CA SER A 225 10.09 -2.20 -8.81
C SER A 225 10.81 -2.70 -10.06
N VAL A 226 12.10 -2.39 -10.15
CA VAL A 226 12.96 -2.85 -11.23
C VAL A 226 13.15 -4.36 -11.17
N ALA A 227 13.40 -4.93 -9.99
CA ALA A 227 13.57 -6.38 -9.83
C ALA A 227 12.30 -7.15 -10.21
N ALA A 228 11.12 -6.67 -9.84
CA ALA A 228 9.85 -7.27 -10.20
C ALA A 228 9.57 -7.20 -11.71
N ALA A 229 9.85 -6.07 -12.35
CA ALA A 229 9.74 -5.93 -13.80
C ALA A 229 10.68 -6.90 -14.53
N ALA A 230 11.91 -7.04 -14.05
CA ALA A 230 12.87 -8.01 -14.57
C ALA A 230 12.36 -9.45 -14.39
N LYS A 231 11.84 -9.79 -13.19
CA LYS A 231 11.30 -11.12 -12.88
C LYS A 231 10.12 -11.50 -13.77
N LYS A 232 9.13 -10.60 -13.91
CA LYS A 232 7.98 -10.83 -14.79
C LYS A 232 8.43 -11.05 -16.23
N ARG A 233 9.40 -10.26 -16.71
CA ARG A 233 9.90 -10.38 -18.07
C ARG A 233 10.58 -11.72 -18.34
N ILE A 234 11.40 -12.21 -17.41
CA ILE A 234 12.05 -13.52 -17.55
C ILE A 234 11.05 -14.68 -17.43
N GLU A 235 9.97 -14.52 -16.66
CA GLU A 235 8.87 -15.49 -16.60
C GLU A 235 8.13 -15.55 -17.95
N ASP A 236 7.76 -14.40 -18.51
CA ASP A 236 7.11 -14.31 -19.82
C ASP A 236 7.98 -14.90 -20.93
N GLU A 237 9.29 -14.61 -20.91
CA GLU A 237 10.25 -15.10 -21.92
C GLU A 237 10.81 -16.50 -21.62
N HIS A 238 10.48 -17.11 -20.48
CA HIS A 238 10.99 -18.40 -20.01
C HIS A 238 12.54 -18.47 -19.96
N ILE A 239 13.17 -17.40 -19.48
CA ILE A 239 14.64 -17.27 -19.38
C ILE A 239 15.06 -17.36 -17.90
N ALA A 240 16.23 -17.94 -17.62
CA ALA A 240 16.76 -17.96 -16.26
C ALA A 240 17.40 -16.61 -15.90
N ALA A 241 17.15 -16.10 -14.69
CA ALA A 241 17.69 -14.81 -14.22
C ALA A 241 19.22 -14.67 -14.38
N LYS A 242 19.97 -15.76 -14.10
CA LYS A 242 21.44 -15.84 -14.26
C LYS A 242 21.94 -15.61 -15.69
N ASP A 243 21.07 -15.82 -16.67
CA ASP A 243 21.35 -15.63 -18.10
C ASP A 243 20.83 -14.26 -18.58
N CYS A 244 20.41 -13.39 -17.67
CA CYS A 244 20.01 -12.01 -17.95
C CYS A 244 20.88 -11.05 -17.15
N ARG A 245 21.18 -9.88 -17.71
CA ARG A 245 21.88 -8.78 -17.03
C ARG A 245 20.98 -7.55 -17.01
N VAL A 246 20.95 -6.82 -15.90
CA VAL A 246 20.28 -5.52 -15.82
C VAL A 246 21.29 -4.42 -16.13
N ILE A 247 20.94 -3.49 -17.02
CA ILE A 247 21.77 -2.34 -17.39
C ILE A 247 21.06 -1.07 -16.94
N LEU A 248 21.76 -0.25 -16.15
CA LEU A 248 21.31 1.07 -15.72
C LEU A 248 22.00 2.12 -16.59
N GLU A 249 21.20 2.88 -17.34
CA GLU A 249 21.65 3.98 -18.18
C GLU A 249 21.11 5.31 -17.69
N PHE A 250 22.02 6.24 -17.42
CA PHE A 250 21.64 7.56 -16.95
C PHE A 250 21.29 8.47 -18.14
N GLY A 251 20.05 8.95 -18.14
CA GLY A 251 19.54 9.91 -19.12
C GLY A 251 19.80 11.36 -18.71
N PRO A 252 19.45 12.32 -19.59
CA PRO A 252 19.40 13.74 -19.25
C PRO A 252 18.23 14.04 -18.30
N ALA A 253 18.35 15.08 -17.48
CA ALA A 253 17.29 15.62 -16.60
C ALA A 253 16.70 14.59 -15.62
N SER A 254 17.50 14.16 -14.65
CA SER A 254 17.07 13.31 -13.53
C SER A 254 16.31 12.04 -13.91
N MET A 255 16.82 11.32 -14.92
CA MET A 255 16.20 10.09 -15.42
C MET A 255 17.20 8.93 -15.43
N ILE A 256 16.76 7.76 -14.98
CA ILE A 256 17.50 6.49 -15.10
C ILE A 256 16.66 5.53 -15.95
N HIS A 257 17.22 5.08 -17.07
CA HIS A 257 16.67 4.01 -17.89
C HIS A 257 17.20 2.67 -17.43
N VAL A 258 16.31 1.71 -17.23
CA VAL A 258 16.68 0.36 -16.83
C VAL A 258 16.35 -0.62 -17.93
N TYR A 259 17.34 -1.42 -18.32
CA TYR A 259 17.20 -2.42 -19.37
C TYR A 259 17.46 -3.82 -18.85
N LEU A 260 16.78 -4.81 -19.42
CA LEU A 260 17.13 -6.22 -19.29
C LEU A 260 17.83 -6.66 -20.57
N GLN A 261 18.98 -7.32 -20.42
CA GLN A 261 19.72 -7.92 -21.51
C GLN A 261 19.86 -9.42 -21.27
N PRO A 262 19.05 -10.26 -21.95
CA PRO A 262 19.31 -11.69 -22.02
C PRO A 262 20.63 -11.98 -22.72
N ARG A 263 21.29 -13.07 -22.32
CA ARG A 263 22.57 -13.50 -22.88
C ARG A 263 22.44 -13.70 -24.40
N HIS A 264 23.27 -13.00 -25.16
CA HIS A 264 23.26 -12.99 -26.64
C HIS A 264 22.06 -12.31 -27.31
N GLN A 265 21.29 -11.48 -26.59
CA GLN A 265 20.20 -10.70 -27.15
C GLN A 265 20.40 -9.19 -26.99
N HIS A 266 19.58 -8.42 -27.69
CA HIS A 266 19.52 -6.98 -27.53
C HIS A 266 18.95 -6.62 -26.14
N LYS A 267 19.44 -5.50 -25.59
CA LYS A 267 18.88 -4.93 -24.36
C LYS A 267 17.46 -4.41 -24.64
N ASN A 268 16.52 -4.74 -23.77
CA ASN A 268 15.14 -4.28 -23.83
C ASN A 268 14.86 -3.31 -22.67
N LEU A 269 14.23 -2.17 -22.95
CA LEU A 269 13.87 -1.21 -21.92
C LEU A 269 12.82 -1.84 -21.00
N LEU A 270 13.12 -1.94 -19.71
CA LEU A 270 12.18 -2.37 -18.68
C LEU A 270 11.34 -1.19 -18.20
N CYS A 271 12.02 -0.10 -17.79
CA CYS A 271 11.37 1.11 -17.30
C CYS A 271 12.31 2.32 -17.36
N SER A 272 11.72 3.50 -17.20
CA SER A 272 12.42 4.76 -16.97
C SER A 272 11.95 5.32 -15.63
N MET A 273 12.91 5.73 -14.79
CA MET A 273 12.65 6.31 -13.47
C MET A 273 13.03 7.78 -13.49
N ASN A 274 12.10 8.65 -13.11
CA ASN A 274 12.38 10.06 -12.86
C ASN A 274 12.68 10.25 -11.37
N TYR A 275 13.65 11.08 -11.03
CA TYR A 275 13.97 11.47 -9.66
C TYR A 275 14.07 13.00 -9.54
N GLU A 276 13.95 13.54 -8.32
CA GLU A 276 14.15 14.98 -8.10
C GLU A 276 15.64 15.34 -8.00
N GLU A 277 16.01 16.47 -8.59
CA GLU A 277 17.38 16.81 -8.98
C GLU A 277 18.23 17.28 -7.79
N ALA A 278 18.64 16.35 -6.93
CA ALA A 278 19.85 16.49 -6.11
C ALA A 278 20.87 15.43 -6.56
N ILE A 279 22.09 15.86 -6.87
CA ILE A 279 23.17 15.01 -7.42
C ILE A 279 23.49 13.83 -6.47
N GLU A 280 23.33 14.02 -5.16
CA GLU A 280 23.50 12.98 -4.13
C GLU A 280 22.46 11.85 -4.23
N THR A 281 21.27 12.12 -4.79
CA THR A 281 20.18 11.13 -4.96
C THR A 281 20.49 10.12 -6.06
N ARG A 282 21.23 10.51 -7.11
CA ARG A 282 21.49 9.64 -8.28
C ARG A 282 22.36 8.43 -7.94
N THR A 283 23.44 8.63 -7.19
CA THR A 283 24.36 7.56 -6.79
C THR A 283 23.71 6.64 -5.75
N GLN A 284 22.90 7.20 -4.84
CA GLN A 284 22.14 6.42 -3.87
C GLN A 284 21.08 5.52 -4.52
N ILE A 285 20.33 6.04 -5.51
CA ILE A 285 19.39 5.23 -6.32
C ILE A 285 20.13 4.09 -7.01
N ALA A 286 21.25 4.43 -7.65
CA ALA A 286 22.10 3.48 -8.34
C ALA A 286 22.61 2.35 -7.42
N ASP A 287 23.25 2.69 -6.30
CA ASP A 287 23.80 1.70 -5.38
C ASP A 287 22.72 0.81 -4.78
N LYS A 288 21.55 1.38 -4.43
CA LYS A 288 20.42 0.60 -3.90
C LYS A 288 19.83 -0.34 -4.95
N LEU A 289 19.67 0.12 -6.20
CA LEU A 289 19.26 -0.73 -7.32
C LEU A 289 20.22 -1.90 -7.50
N LYS A 290 21.53 -1.62 -7.50
CA LYS A 290 22.53 -2.67 -7.68
C LYS A 290 22.46 -3.71 -6.57
N GLN A 291 22.47 -3.27 -5.32
CA GLN A 291 22.41 -4.16 -4.15
C GLN A 291 21.21 -5.10 -4.25
N VAL A 292 20.01 -4.55 -4.42
CA VAL A 292 18.77 -5.33 -4.46
C VAL A 292 18.72 -6.25 -5.67
N LEU A 293 19.10 -5.79 -6.86
CA LEU A 293 19.03 -6.63 -8.07
C LEU A 293 20.02 -7.80 -8.02
N GLU A 294 21.21 -7.59 -7.46
CA GLU A 294 22.20 -8.65 -7.26
C GLU A 294 21.70 -9.68 -6.23
N ASP A 295 21.04 -9.25 -5.15
CA ASP A 295 20.40 -10.14 -4.18
C ASP A 295 19.30 -11.02 -4.81
N PHE A 296 18.61 -10.50 -5.84
CA PHE A 296 17.61 -11.23 -6.63
C PHE A 296 18.23 -12.07 -7.77
N GLY A 297 19.55 -12.13 -7.86
CA GLY A 297 20.27 -12.97 -8.82
C GLY A 297 20.43 -12.37 -10.22
N PHE A 298 20.23 -11.05 -10.37
CA PHE A 298 20.50 -10.32 -11.60
C PHE A 298 21.86 -9.61 -11.51
N PRO A 299 22.85 -9.96 -12.35
CA PRO A 299 24.06 -9.15 -12.50
C PRO A 299 23.71 -7.75 -13.02
N VAL A 300 24.31 -6.71 -12.44
CA VAL A 300 24.04 -5.32 -12.82
C VAL A 300 25.21 -4.69 -13.60
N ALA A 301 24.89 -3.80 -14.54
CA ALA A 301 25.82 -3.02 -15.36
C ALA A 301 25.52 -1.53 -15.28
N TRP A 302 26.57 -0.72 -15.31
CA TRP A 302 26.47 0.72 -15.53
C TRP A 302 26.84 1.06 -16.96
N SER A 303 26.04 1.89 -17.62
CA SER A 303 26.34 2.46 -18.93
C SER A 303 26.04 3.97 -18.88
N GLY A 304 27.07 4.81 -18.94
CA GLY A 304 26.95 6.27 -18.86
C GLY A 304 28.24 6.93 -18.39
N PRO A 305 28.42 8.24 -18.62
CA PRO A 305 29.61 8.94 -18.15
C PRO A 305 29.66 8.92 -16.61
N ALA A 306 30.78 8.46 -16.07
CA ALA A 306 31.14 8.72 -14.68
C ALA A 306 31.30 10.24 -14.55
N ASP A 307 30.54 10.86 -13.66
CA ASP A 307 30.55 12.28 -13.33
C ASP A 307 30.14 13.23 -14.45
N GLY A 308 28.88 13.65 -14.41
CA GLY A 308 28.49 14.94 -14.98
C GLY A 308 29.12 16.05 -14.15
N ALA A 309 30.32 16.50 -14.54
CA ALA A 309 30.82 17.79 -14.07
C ALA A 309 29.75 18.85 -14.36
N PRO A 310 29.37 19.71 -13.39
CA PRO A 310 28.36 20.71 -13.61
C PRO A 310 28.87 21.68 -14.67
N THR A 311 28.20 21.73 -15.81
CA THR A 311 28.44 22.75 -16.83
C THR A 311 27.99 24.08 -16.23
N ILE A 312 28.93 24.85 -15.67
CA ILE A 312 28.69 26.25 -15.33
C ILE A 312 28.44 26.97 -16.65
N VAL A 313 27.20 27.37 -16.88
CA VAL A 313 26.83 28.25 -17.99
C VAL A 313 27.27 29.66 -17.60
N HIS A 314 28.23 30.22 -18.35
CA HIS A 314 28.63 31.62 -18.28
C HIS A 314 27.63 32.53 -19.00
#